data_AF-A0AAV2MMT9-F1
#
_entry.id   AF-A0AAV2MMT9-F1
#
_cell.length_a   1.000
_cell.length_b   1.000
_cell.length_c   1.000
_cell.angle_alpha   90.00
_cell.angle_beta   90.00
_cell.angle_gamma   90.00
#
_symmetry.space_group_name_H-M   'P 1'
#
loop_
_entity.id
_entity.type
_entity.pdbx_description
1 polymer ?
#
loop_
_entity_poly.entity_id
_entity_poly.type
_entity_poly.pdbx_seq_one_letter_code
_entity_poly.pdbx_strand_id
1 'polypeptide(L)'
;MAMSWRLRSPLGSFLLLLFSCLFACKPCHSRRLICWQAIMNCQAEAECNYAYEHYSRACGPVLTGERRKCPSHCISSLVQLNLTKSGPALEDCSCARDAVCLNTKRAIEPCLPRTTSTGCTEARRQCERDQQCSSTMHDYLKHCGKLFSGAVCTNACRNVIANMRRIPKGQQLDTCLCDGTERAICEFVKASMKTLCFESPPEREESSGWVRRMDVDSEDDDDEPDLLDYYHEPESGGLALSGTLTLLLASTRVDTSGGRSGSRACGNGLCDGQGENGKITDDKN
;
A
#
# COMPACT_ATOMS: atom_id res chain seq x y z
N MET A 1 47.29 29.86 -58.65
CA MET A 1 45.86 29.85 -59.03
C MET A 1 45.04 29.61 -57.77
N ALA A 2 44.06 30.49 -57.55
CA ALA A 2 43.02 30.40 -56.53
C ALA A 2 42.30 29.01 -56.62
N MET A 3 41.60 28.50 -55.61
CA MET A 3 40.45 29.13 -54.98
C MET A 3 40.12 28.50 -53.62
N SER A 4 40.00 29.37 -52.62
CA SER A 4 39.22 29.17 -51.41
C SER A 4 37.76 28.88 -51.75
N TRP A 5 37.20 27.77 -51.27
CA TRP A 5 35.75 27.65 -51.07
C TRP A 5 35.48 27.05 -49.69
N ARG A 6 35.39 27.95 -48.70
CA ARG A 6 34.50 27.72 -47.57
C ARG A 6 33.08 27.70 -48.14
N LEU A 7 32.40 26.55 -48.11
CA LEU A 7 30.95 26.55 -48.04
C LEU A 7 30.53 25.86 -46.75
N ARG A 8 30.67 26.64 -45.68
CA ARG A 8 29.96 26.50 -44.42
C ARG A 8 28.47 26.51 -44.75
N SER A 9 27.86 25.34 -44.93
CA SER A 9 26.40 25.22 -44.96
C SER A 9 25.92 25.13 -43.51
N PRO A 10 25.40 26.21 -42.89
CA PRO A 10 24.82 26.12 -41.55
C PRO A 10 23.64 25.15 -41.53
N LEU A 11 22.99 24.96 -42.69
CA LEU A 11 21.87 24.04 -42.90
C LEU A 11 22.25 22.58 -42.67
N GLY A 12 23.45 22.13 -43.10
CA GLY A 12 23.86 20.73 -42.94
C GLY A 12 24.15 20.35 -41.49
N SER A 13 24.79 21.25 -40.74
CA SER A 13 25.03 21.07 -39.31
C SER A 13 23.74 21.20 -38.48
N PHE A 14 22.81 22.08 -38.88
CA PHE A 14 21.51 22.19 -38.23
C PHE A 14 20.62 20.97 -38.52
N LEU A 15 20.66 20.41 -39.73
CA LEU A 15 19.96 19.18 -40.09
C LEU A 15 20.52 17.96 -39.33
N LEU A 16 21.83 17.84 -39.17
CA LEU A 16 22.46 16.77 -38.37
C LEU A 16 22.17 16.89 -36.87
N LEU A 17 22.08 18.12 -36.33
CA LEU A 17 21.65 18.37 -34.94
C LEU A 17 20.15 18.10 -34.76
N LEU A 18 19.30 18.46 -35.73
CA LEU A 18 17.87 18.16 -35.71
C LEU A 18 17.60 16.66 -35.84
N PHE A 19 18.33 15.95 -36.72
CA PHE A 19 18.28 14.48 -36.80
C PHE A 19 18.74 13.86 -35.48
N SER A 20 19.85 14.32 -34.89
CA SER A 20 20.33 13.80 -33.59
C SER A 20 19.34 14.06 -32.44
N CYS A 21 18.64 15.19 -32.44
CA CYS A 21 17.57 15.47 -31.47
C CYS A 21 16.34 14.58 -31.66
N LEU A 22 16.00 14.21 -32.90
CA LEU A 22 14.89 13.30 -33.21
C LEU A 22 15.20 11.84 -32.82
N PHE A 23 16.47 11.42 -32.83
CA PHE A 23 16.87 10.08 -32.36
C PHE A 23 17.14 10.00 -30.84
N ALA A 24 17.46 11.11 -30.18
CA ALA A 24 17.74 11.15 -28.74
C ALA A 24 16.51 11.34 -27.86
N CYS A 25 15.39 11.86 -28.40
CA CYS A 25 14.14 11.95 -27.65
C CYS A 25 13.31 10.68 -27.86
N LYS A 26 13.73 9.57 -27.23
CA LYS A 26 12.82 8.44 -27.02
C LYS A 26 11.65 8.99 -26.19
N PRO A 27 10.41 8.98 -26.67
CA PRO A 27 9.28 9.35 -25.83
C PRO A 27 9.25 8.38 -24.64
N CYS A 28 9.66 8.85 -23.46
CA CYS A 28 9.52 8.15 -22.17
C CYS A 28 8.05 8.07 -21.72
N HIS A 29 7.10 8.11 -22.67
CA HIS A 29 5.76 7.64 -22.42
C HIS A 29 5.89 6.12 -22.38
N SER A 30 6.18 5.60 -21.18
CA SER A 30 6.10 4.17 -20.86
C SER A 30 4.67 3.71 -21.17
N ARG A 31 4.44 3.33 -22.43
CA ARG A 31 3.21 2.68 -22.82
C ARG A 31 3.26 1.34 -22.13
N ARG A 32 2.43 1.17 -21.10
CA ARG A 32 2.28 -0.09 -20.37
C ARG A 32 2.20 -1.23 -21.38
N LEU A 33 3.08 -2.21 -21.25
CA LEU A 33 3.11 -3.40 -22.12
C LEU A 33 1.75 -4.11 -22.05
N ILE A 34 1.37 -4.82 -23.11
CA ILE A 34 0.26 -5.78 -22.96
C ILE A 34 0.77 -6.97 -22.15
N CYS A 35 -0.04 -7.57 -21.28
CA CYS A 35 0.46 -8.57 -20.33
C CYS A 35 1.10 -9.81 -20.97
N TRP A 36 0.60 -10.27 -22.12
CA TRP A 36 1.28 -11.35 -22.86
C TRP A 36 2.69 -10.93 -23.31
N GLN A 37 2.90 -9.68 -23.71
CA GLN A 37 4.20 -9.16 -24.11
C GLN A 37 5.16 -9.07 -22.91
N ALA A 38 4.66 -8.65 -21.74
CA ALA A 38 5.44 -8.64 -20.51
C ALA A 38 5.86 -10.06 -20.10
N ILE A 39 4.97 -11.06 -20.27
CA ILE A 39 5.29 -12.48 -20.03
C ILE A 39 6.39 -12.96 -20.97
N MET A 40 6.28 -12.70 -22.28
CA MET A 40 7.30 -13.09 -23.25
C MET A 40 8.67 -12.47 -22.94
N ASN A 41 8.69 -11.20 -22.52
CA ASN A 41 9.94 -10.53 -22.12
C ASN A 41 10.55 -11.16 -20.86
N CYS A 42 9.73 -11.50 -19.87
CA CYS A 42 10.19 -12.18 -18.67
C CYS A 42 10.72 -13.59 -18.98
N GLN A 43 10.03 -14.35 -19.82
CA GLN A 43 10.44 -15.71 -20.18
C GLN A 43 11.72 -15.73 -21.02
N ALA A 44 12.04 -14.66 -21.74
CA ALA A 44 13.32 -14.52 -22.44
C ALA A 44 14.53 -14.32 -21.51
N GLU A 45 14.32 -13.92 -20.25
CA GLU A 45 15.36 -13.75 -19.24
C GLU A 45 15.35 -14.94 -18.28
N ALA A 46 16.45 -15.72 -18.21
CA ALA A 46 16.49 -16.96 -17.43
C ALA A 46 16.07 -16.81 -15.95
N GLU A 47 16.55 -15.75 -15.29
CA GLU A 47 16.21 -15.43 -13.90
C GLU A 47 14.72 -15.11 -13.72
N CYS A 48 14.16 -14.30 -14.64
CA CYS A 48 12.73 -13.94 -14.59
C CYS A 48 11.84 -15.13 -14.93
N ASN A 49 12.23 -15.94 -15.92
CA ASN A 49 11.52 -17.16 -16.27
C ASN A 49 11.44 -18.12 -15.08
N TYR A 50 12.56 -18.36 -14.39
CA TYR A 50 12.59 -19.18 -13.18
C TYR A 50 11.64 -18.61 -12.11
N ALA A 51 11.76 -17.32 -11.80
CA ALA A 51 10.88 -16.68 -10.81
C ALA A 51 9.39 -16.74 -11.20
N TYR A 52 9.07 -16.60 -12.49
CA TYR A 52 7.72 -16.67 -13.03
C TYR A 52 7.13 -18.07 -12.89
N GLU A 53 7.91 -19.11 -13.19
CA GLU A 53 7.48 -20.48 -12.99
C GLU A 53 7.24 -20.77 -11.50
N HIS A 54 8.12 -20.29 -10.61
CA HIS A 54 7.94 -20.42 -9.17
C HIS A 54 6.66 -19.74 -8.68
N TYR A 55 6.40 -18.52 -9.14
CA TYR A 55 5.14 -17.80 -8.90
C TYR A 55 3.92 -18.63 -9.34
N SER A 56 3.94 -19.16 -10.58
CA SER A 56 2.80 -19.89 -11.14
C SER A 56 2.44 -21.13 -10.33
N ARG A 57 3.44 -21.85 -9.81
CA ARG A 57 3.25 -23.04 -8.97
C ARG A 57 2.82 -22.66 -7.55
N ALA A 58 3.49 -21.69 -6.94
CA ALA A 58 3.25 -21.27 -5.56
C ALA A 58 1.86 -20.64 -5.37
N CYS A 59 1.39 -19.88 -6.37
CA CYS A 59 0.12 -19.18 -6.31
C CYS A 59 -1.04 -19.95 -6.97
N GLY A 60 -0.80 -21.14 -7.52
CA GLY A 60 -1.79 -21.96 -8.22
C GLY A 60 -3.16 -22.03 -7.53
N PRO A 61 -3.25 -22.42 -6.24
CA PRO A 61 -4.53 -22.49 -5.52
C PRO A 61 -5.26 -21.14 -5.37
N VAL A 62 -4.54 -20.02 -5.39
CA VAL A 62 -5.14 -18.67 -5.39
C VAL A 62 -5.63 -18.32 -6.79
N LEU A 63 -4.83 -18.65 -7.82
CA LEU A 63 -5.14 -18.39 -9.22
C LEU A 63 -6.36 -19.19 -9.72
N THR A 64 -6.54 -20.42 -9.23
CA THR A 64 -7.72 -21.25 -9.52
C THR A 64 -8.94 -20.87 -8.68
N GLY A 65 -8.77 -20.04 -7.65
CA GLY A 65 -9.83 -19.65 -6.73
C GLY A 65 -10.12 -20.66 -5.61
N GLU A 66 -9.34 -21.73 -5.48
CA GLU A 66 -9.46 -22.71 -4.38
C GLU A 66 -9.16 -22.11 -3.00
N ARG A 67 -8.30 -21.09 -2.94
CA ARG A 67 -7.95 -20.37 -1.71
C ARG A 67 -8.13 -18.87 -1.84
N ARG A 68 -8.81 -18.29 -0.85
CA ARG A 68 -8.98 -16.82 -0.74
C ARG A 68 -7.87 -16.13 0.08
N LYS A 69 -7.08 -16.90 0.84
CA LYS A 69 -5.95 -16.39 1.63
C LYS A 69 -4.64 -16.76 0.93
N CYS A 70 -3.72 -15.81 0.90
CA CYS A 70 -2.43 -15.96 0.26
C CYS A 70 -1.47 -16.81 1.10
N PRO A 71 -0.97 -17.94 0.58
CA PRO A 71 0.08 -18.69 1.24
C PRO A 71 1.37 -17.89 1.32
N SER A 72 2.17 -18.09 2.38
CA SER A 72 3.45 -17.40 2.56
C SER A 72 4.41 -17.62 1.37
N HIS A 73 4.48 -18.84 0.85
CA HIS A 73 5.31 -19.16 -0.32
C HIS A 73 4.86 -18.45 -1.60
N CYS A 74 3.54 -18.25 -1.82
CA CYS A 74 3.05 -17.46 -2.94
C CYS A 74 3.51 -15.99 -2.84
N ILE A 75 3.40 -15.40 -1.65
CA ILE A 75 3.87 -14.03 -1.39
C ILE A 75 5.38 -13.93 -1.63
N SER A 76 6.18 -14.86 -1.10
CA SER A 76 7.64 -14.87 -1.32
C SER A 76 8.02 -15.02 -2.80
N SER A 77 7.33 -15.88 -3.56
CA SER A 77 7.56 -16.03 -5.00
C SER A 77 7.21 -14.76 -5.78
N LEU A 78 6.15 -14.03 -5.37
CA LEU A 78 5.82 -12.73 -5.94
C LEU A 78 6.89 -11.67 -5.64
N VAL A 79 7.43 -11.62 -4.42
CA VAL A 79 8.57 -10.74 -4.09
C VAL A 79 9.75 -11.04 -5.02
N GLN A 80 10.12 -12.32 -5.15
CA GLN A 80 11.26 -12.74 -5.97
C GLN A 80 11.05 -12.38 -7.44
N LEU A 81 9.85 -12.60 -7.98
CA LEU A 81 9.51 -12.19 -9.34
C LEU A 81 9.69 -10.68 -9.52
N ASN A 82 9.20 -9.87 -8.58
CA ASN A 82 9.31 -8.42 -8.66
C ASN A 82 10.75 -7.87 -8.53
N LEU A 83 11.68 -8.65 -7.95
CA LEU A 83 13.10 -8.28 -7.88
C LEU A 83 13.86 -8.52 -9.19
N THR A 84 13.27 -9.23 -10.14
CA THR A 84 13.88 -9.47 -11.46
C THR A 84 13.72 -8.25 -12.37
N LYS A 85 14.54 -8.18 -13.43
CA LYS A 85 14.55 -7.04 -14.35
C LYS A 85 13.22 -6.83 -15.08
N SER A 86 12.59 -7.90 -15.54
CA SER A 86 11.32 -7.84 -16.30
C SER A 86 10.07 -8.12 -15.46
N GLY A 87 10.21 -8.62 -14.24
CA GLY A 87 9.09 -8.99 -13.36
C GLY A 87 8.11 -7.86 -13.04
N PRO A 88 8.56 -6.64 -12.67
CA PRO A 88 7.65 -5.51 -12.36
C PRO A 88 6.68 -5.19 -13.51
N ALA A 89 7.08 -5.41 -14.76
CA ALA A 89 6.23 -5.15 -15.91
C ALA A 89 4.99 -6.07 -15.97
N LEU A 90 5.01 -7.24 -15.31
CA LEU A 90 3.88 -8.15 -15.21
C LEU A 90 2.76 -7.60 -14.30
N GLU A 91 3.13 -6.82 -13.28
CA GLU A 91 2.16 -6.13 -12.42
C GLU A 91 1.53 -4.93 -13.15
N ASP A 92 2.34 -4.17 -13.90
CA ASP A 92 1.91 -2.91 -14.53
C ASP A 92 1.26 -3.04 -15.92
N CYS A 93 1.39 -4.19 -16.57
CA CYS A 93 0.90 -4.41 -17.93
C CYS A 93 -0.63 -4.22 -18.09
N SER A 94 -1.08 -3.91 -19.30
CA SER A 94 -2.49 -3.84 -19.67
C SER A 94 -3.02 -5.20 -20.11
N CYS A 95 -4.16 -5.63 -19.55
CA CYS A 95 -4.88 -6.81 -20.02
C CYS A 95 -5.75 -6.54 -21.27
N ALA A 96 -5.86 -5.29 -21.72
CA ALA A 96 -6.81 -4.86 -22.74
C ALA A 96 -8.25 -5.35 -22.44
N ARG A 97 -8.72 -6.40 -23.12
CA ARG A 97 -10.05 -7.01 -22.92
C ARG A 97 -9.98 -8.51 -22.55
N ASP A 98 -8.79 -9.02 -22.22
CA ASP A 98 -8.60 -10.41 -21.86
C ASP A 98 -9.14 -10.68 -20.44
N ALA A 99 -10.26 -11.41 -20.37
CA ALA A 99 -10.92 -11.77 -19.12
C ALA A 99 -10.06 -12.67 -18.23
N VAL A 100 -9.25 -13.57 -18.81
CA VAL A 100 -8.35 -14.44 -18.05
C VAL A 100 -7.29 -13.59 -17.37
N CYS A 101 -6.64 -12.70 -18.12
CA CYS A 101 -5.67 -11.77 -17.56
C CYS A 101 -6.25 -10.90 -16.44
N LEU A 102 -7.45 -10.33 -16.65
CA LEU A 102 -8.13 -9.51 -15.65
C LEU A 102 -8.45 -10.30 -14.38
N ASN A 103 -8.95 -11.52 -14.53
CA ASN A 103 -9.28 -12.38 -13.40
C ASN A 103 -8.02 -12.84 -12.65
N THR A 104 -6.95 -13.19 -13.36
CA THR A 104 -5.64 -13.53 -12.77
C THR A 104 -5.09 -12.35 -11.96
N LYS A 105 -5.11 -11.13 -12.52
CA LYS A 105 -4.67 -9.93 -11.80
C LYS A 105 -5.49 -9.66 -10.54
N ARG A 106 -6.82 -9.80 -10.62
CA ARG A 106 -7.71 -9.63 -9.45
C ARG A 106 -7.51 -10.72 -8.40
N ALA A 107 -7.32 -11.97 -8.81
CA ALA A 107 -7.11 -13.08 -7.90
C ALA A 107 -5.81 -12.93 -7.10
N ILE A 108 -4.76 -12.40 -7.74
CA ILE A 108 -3.45 -12.26 -7.11
C ILE A 108 -3.24 -10.93 -6.38
N GLU A 109 -4.05 -9.91 -6.65
CA GLU A 109 -3.96 -8.59 -6.01
C GLU A 109 -3.82 -8.66 -4.46
N PRO A 110 -4.58 -9.52 -3.73
CA PRO A 110 -4.44 -9.61 -2.28
C PRO A 110 -3.10 -10.20 -1.80
N CYS A 111 -2.38 -10.89 -2.69
CA CYS A 111 -1.10 -11.54 -2.40
C CYS A 111 0.09 -10.67 -2.76
N LEU A 112 -0.11 -9.62 -3.56
CA LEU A 112 0.97 -8.73 -3.96
C LEU A 112 1.51 -8.03 -2.71
N PRO A 113 2.77 -8.31 -2.33
CA PRO A 113 3.41 -7.53 -1.31
C PRO A 113 3.54 -6.14 -1.91
N ARG A 114 3.01 -5.12 -1.22
CA ARG A 114 2.99 -3.71 -1.63
C ARG A 114 4.42 -3.14 -1.70
N THR A 115 5.31 -3.75 -2.46
CA THR A 115 6.73 -3.42 -2.61
C THR A 115 6.94 -2.25 -3.56
N THR A 116 5.90 -1.85 -4.29
CA THR A 116 5.77 -0.55 -4.94
C THR A 116 5.31 0.56 -3.98
N SER A 117 4.95 0.25 -2.72
CA SER A 117 4.55 1.31 -1.79
C SER A 117 5.78 2.10 -1.37
N THR A 118 5.81 3.36 -1.77
CA THR A 118 6.70 4.35 -1.17
C THR A 118 6.47 4.37 0.35
N GLY A 119 7.54 4.45 1.14
CA GLY A 119 7.43 4.71 2.57
C GLY A 119 6.73 6.04 2.82
N CYS A 120 5.92 6.15 3.87
CA CYS A 120 5.18 7.38 4.16
C CYS A 120 6.12 8.57 4.42
N THR A 121 7.33 8.32 4.90
CA THR A 121 8.38 9.34 5.06
C THR A 121 8.75 9.97 3.73
N GLU A 122 9.03 9.16 2.70
CA GLU A 122 9.39 9.67 1.36
C GLU A 122 8.16 10.23 0.62
N ALA A 123 7.00 9.60 0.75
CA ALA A 123 5.76 10.13 0.17
C ALA A 123 5.44 11.53 0.73
N ARG A 124 5.66 11.75 2.04
CA ARG A 124 5.53 13.06 2.68
C ARG A 124 6.53 14.05 2.10
N ARG A 125 7.82 13.68 1.98
CA ARG A 125 8.84 14.55 1.35
C ARG A 125 8.52 14.93 -0.09
N GLN A 126 7.89 14.05 -0.86
CA GLN A 126 7.49 14.35 -2.24
C GLN A 126 6.29 15.31 -2.27
N CYS A 127 5.32 15.14 -1.38
CA CYS A 127 4.20 16.05 -1.24
C CYS A 127 4.64 17.44 -0.76
N GLU A 128 5.56 17.53 0.21
CA GLU A 128 6.10 18.79 0.71
C GLU A 128 6.85 19.59 -0.37
N ARG A 129 7.50 18.91 -1.32
CA ARG A 129 8.20 19.54 -2.46
C ARG A 129 7.25 20.04 -3.55
N ASP A 130 6.02 19.53 -3.60
CA ASP A 130 5.00 19.96 -4.54
C ASP A 130 4.16 21.07 -3.92
N GLN A 131 4.12 22.25 -4.54
CA GLN A 131 3.47 23.43 -3.95
C GLN A 131 1.98 23.20 -3.64
N GLN A 132 1.28 22.51 -4.55
CA GLN A 132 -0.16 22.25 -4.41
C GLN A 132 -0.44 21.21 -3.31
N CYS A 133 0.35 20.14 -3.29
CA CYS A 133 0.26 19.09 -2.28
C CYS A 133 0.63 19.62 -0.89
N SER A 134 1.70 20.41 -0.79
CA SER A 134 2.18 21.03 0.45
C SER A 134 1.14 21.98 1.06
N SER A 135 0.47 22.80 0.23
CA SER A 135 -0.66 23.63 0.68
C SER A 135 -1.82 22.78 1.21
N THR A 136 -2.18 21.71 0.48
CA THR A 136 -3.27 20.81 0.89
C THR A 136 -2.89 20.01 2.16
N MET A 137 -1.61 19.71 2.35
CA MET A 137 -1.08 19.07 3.57
C MET A 137 -1.24 19.98 4.78
N HIS A 138 -1.02 21.28 4.63
CA HIS A 138 -1.33 22.24 5.68
C HIS A 138 -2.82 22.24 6.05
N ASP A 139 -3.69 22.24 5.04
CA ASP A 139 -5.15 22.15 5.28
C ASP A 139 -5.51 20.83 5.98
N TYR A 140 -4.83 19.73 5.66
CA TYR A 140 -5.04 18.43 6.30
C TYR A 140 -4.71 18.50 7.79
N LEU A 141 -3.53 19.00 8.15
CA LEU A 141 -3.12 19.15 9.55
C LEU A 141 -4.06 20.08 10.33
N LYS A 142 -4.57 21.14 9.67
CA LYS A 142 -5.49 22.11 10.28
C LYS A 142 -6.89 21.55 10.52
N HIS A 143 -7.47 20.87 9.53
CA HIS A 143 -8.87 20.42 9.59
C HIS A 143 -9.05 19.00 10.15
N CYS A 144 -8.00 18.17 10.08
CA CYS A 144 -8.01 16.79 10.55
C CYS A 144 -7.29 16.59 11.89
N GLY A 145 -6.91 17.64 12.62
CA GLY A 145 -6.20 17.50 13.90
C GLY A 145 -6.92 16.59 14.93
N LYS A 146 -8.26 16.63 14.98
CA LYS A 146 -9.08 15.77 15.86
C LYS A 146 -9.08 14.29 15.46
N LEU A 147 -8.63 13.98 14.24
CA LEU A 147 -8.43 12.61 13.76
C LEU A 147 -7.19 11.98 14.43
N PHE A 148 -6.15 12.78 14.70
CA PHE A 148 -4.90 12.30 15.29
C PHE A 148 -5.03 11.88 16.75
N SER A 149 -6.10 12.31 17.42
CA SER A 149 -6.50 11.84 18.74
C SER A 149 -7.54 10.71 18.70
N GLY A 150 -7.94 10.24 17.50
CA GLY A 150 -8.94 9.18 17.33
C GLY A 150 -10.37 9.58 17.70
N ALA A 151 -10.70 10.89 17.72
CA ALA A 151 -11.98 11.35 18.25
C ALA A 151 -13.09 11.39 17.18
N VAL A 152 -12.90 12.19 16.12
CA VAL A 152 -13.96 12.41 15.11
C VAL A 152 -13.38 12.81 13.76
N CYS A 153 -14.00 12.33 12.69
CA CYS A 153 -13.77 12.84 11.34
C CYS A 153 -14.87 13.85 10.97
N THR A 154 -14.50 15.12 10.83
CA THR A 154 -15.44 16.19 10.47
C THR A 154 -15.70 16.23 8.96
N ASN A 155 -16.79 16.87 8.52
CA ASN A 155 -17.05 17.11 7.10
C ASN A 155 -15.94 17.96 6.43
N ALA A 156 -15.39 18.93 7.16
CA ALA A 156 -14.24 19.71 6.69
C ALA A 156 -13.01 18.82 6.47
N CYS A 157 -12.69 17.93 7.40
CA CYS A 157 -11.60 16.97 7.24
C CYS A 157 -11.83 16.02 6.05
N ARG A 158 -13.05 15.46 5.90
CA ARG A 158 -13.42 14.61 4.76
C ARG A 158 -13.18 15.31 3.42
N ASN A 159 -13.56 16.58 3.31
CA ASN A 159 -13.35 17.37 2.10
C ASN A 159 -11.86 17.56 1.78
N VAL A 160 -11.03 17.83 2.79
CA VAL A 160 -9.58 17.97 2.60
C VAL A 160 -8.95 16.63 2.17
N ILE A 161 -9.33 15.51 2.78
CA ILE A 161 -8.86 14.17 2.38
C ILE A 161 -9.24 13.90 0.91
N ALA A 162 -10.46 14.21 0.50
CA ALA A 162 -10.91 14.07 -0.88
C ALA A 162 -10.10 14.95 -1.85
N ASN A 163 -9.78 16.19 -1.46
CA ASN A 163 -8.95 17.09 -2.26
C ASN A 163 -7.51 16.58 -2.38
N MET A 164 -6.91 16.10 -1.29
CA MET A 164 -5.56 15.55 -1.31
C MET A 164 -5.44 14.33 -2.22
N ARG A 165 -6.47 13.46 -2.27
CA ARG A 165 -6.54 12.30 -3.19
C ARG A 165 -6.65 12.67 -4.68
N ARG A 166 -6.97 13.93 -5.02
CA ARG A 166 -6.97 14.40 -6.41
C ARG A 166 -5.57 14.83 -6.88
N ILE A 167 -4.63 15.03 -5.96
CA ILE A 167 -3.28 15.46 -6.26
C ILE A 167 -2.40 14.21 -6.42
N PRO A 168 -1.62 14.05 -7.50
CA PRO A 168 -0.82 12.83 -7.73
C PRO A 168 0.14 12.48 -6.58
N LYS A 169 0.81 13.48 -5.99
CA LYS A 169 1.67 13.29 -4.82
C LYS A 169 0.88 13.03 -3.53
N GLY A 170 -0.35 13.52 -3.44
CA GLY A 170 -1.26 13.26 -2.33
C GLY A 170 -1.79 11.82 -2.34
N GLN A 171 -2.03 11.23 -3.51
CA GLN A 171 -2.43 9.83 -3.64
C GLN A 171 -1.39 8.86 -3.05
N GLN A 172 -0.10 9.18 -3.16
CA GLN A 172 0.96 8.35 -2.61
C GLN A 172 0.90 8.25 -1.08
N LEU A 173 0.38 9.27 -0.39
CA LEU A 173 0.23 9.26 1.08
C LEU A 173 -0.88 8.31 1.54
N ASP A 174 -1.90 8.09 0.72
CA ASP A 174 -2.99 7.17 1.02
C ASP A 174 -2.48 5.72 1.04
N THR A 175 -1.65 5.36 0.05
CA THR A 175 -1.16 4.00 -0.18
C THR A 175 0.21 3.68 0.40
N CYS A 176 0.92 4.66 0.97
CA CYS A 176 2.26 4.46 1.53
C CYS A 176 2.28 3.48 2.71
N LEU A 177 3.44 2.89 3.01
CA LEU A 177 3.66 2.11 4.23
C LEU A 177 4.32 2.96 5.31
N CYS A 178 3.78 2.91 6.52
CA CYS A 178 4.32 3.65 7.65
C CYS A 178 5.74 3.15 7.97
N ASP A 179 6.70 4.05 7.93
CA ASP A 179 8.12 3.81 8.12
C ASP A 179 8.76 4.93 8.95
N GLY A 180 10.04 4.76 9.30
CA GLY A 180 10.79 5.76 10.08
C GLY A 180 10.40 5.84 11.56
N THR A 181 10.77 6.95 12.19
CA THR A 181 10.56 7.20 13.63
C THR A 181 9.11 7.50 13.98
N GLU A 182 8.34 8.04 13.03
CA GLU A 182 6.92 8.38 13.19
C GLU A 182 5.99 7.19 12.89
N ARG A 183 6.53 5.98 12.72
CA ARG A 183 5.76 4.79 12.30
C ARG A 183 4.52 4.54 13.15
N ALA A 184 4.66 4.55 14.49
CA ALA A 184 3.54 4.29 15.40
C ALA A 184 2.41 5.34 15.26
N ILE A 185 2.78 6.61 15.11
CA ILE A 185 1.82 7.70 14.90
C ILE A 185 1.14 7.53 13.54
N CYS A 186 1.92 7.28 12.48
CA CYS A 186 1.39 7.04 11.14
C CYS A 186 0.37 5.91 11.10
N GLU A 187 0.67 4.76 11.73
CA GLU A 187 -0.22 3.61 11.78
C GLU A 187 -1.53 3.95 12.52
N PHE A 188 -1.43 4.68 13.64
CA PHE A 188 -2.60 5.16 14.38
C PHE A 188 -3.46 6.12 13.55
N VAL A 189 -2.85 7.11 12.89
CA VAL A 189 -3.57 8.06 12.03
C VAL A 189 -4.26 7.32 10.88
N LYS A 190 -3.59 6.38 10.21
CA LYS A 190 -4.18 5.60 9.12
C LYS A 190 -5.36 4.75 9.59
N ALA A 191 -5.24 4.09 10.74
CA ALA A 191 -6.33 3.31 11.32
C ALA A 191 -7.52 4.20 11.69
N SER A 192 -7.27 5.30 12.40
CA SER A 192 -8.30 6.27 12.81
C SER A 192 -9.01 6.88 11.60
N MET A 193 -8.26 7.24 10.55
CA MET A 193 -8.81 7.73 9.29
C MET A 193 -9.72 6.71 8.62
N LYS A 194 -9.30 5.43 8.57
CA LYS A 194 -10.10 4.34 7.99
C LYS A 194 -11.44 4.20 8.72
N THR A 195 -11.39 4.10 10.03
CA THR A 195 -12.58 3.85 10.86
C THR A 195 -13.51 5.05 10.87
N LEU A 196 -13.01 6.26 11.15
CA LEU A 196 -13.85 7.43 11.39
C LEU A 196 -14.33 8.15 10.12
N CYS A 197 -13.56 8.08 9.03
CA CYS A 197 -13.90 8.80 7.81
C CYS A 197 -14.57 7.94 6.73
N PHE A 198 -14.39 6.60 6.75
CA PHE A 198 -14.86 5.71 5.68
C PHE A 198 -15.77 4.57 6.16
N GLU A 199 -15.60 4.07 7.39
CA GLU A 199 -16.43 2.98 7.93
C GLU A 199 -17.63 3.48 8.77
N SER A 200 -17.59 4.72 9.27
CA SER A 200 -18.72 5.32 10.00
C SER A 200 -19.81 5.86 9.04
N PRO A 201 -21.09 5.46 9.19
CA PRO A 201 -22.20 6.15 8.55
C PRO A 201 -22.23 7.62 8.97
N PRO A 202 -22.72 8.55 8.14
CA PRO A 202 -22.90 9.93 8.55
C PRO A 202 -23.99 9.99 9.63
N GLU A 203 -23.57 10.13 10.89
CA GLU A 203 -24.49 10.52 11.96
C GLU A 203 -25.05 11.91 11.62
N ARG A 204 -26.38 11.95 11.52
CA ARG A 204 -27.16 13.17 11.31
C ARG A 204 -26.90 14.11 12.49
N GLU A 205 -26.67 15.36 12.13
CA GLU A 205 -26.40 16.46 13.04
C GLU A 205 -27.48 16.59 14.13
N GLU A 206 -27.03 16.77 15.36
CA GLU A 206 -27.84 17.29 16.46
C GLU A 206 -28.36 18.68 16.05
N SER A 207 -29.68 18.80 15.87
CA SER A 207 -30.37 20.09 15.87
C SER A 207 -31.08 20.24 17.21
N SER A 208 -30.61 21.19 18.00
CA SER A 208 -31.28 21.70 19.19
C SER A 208 -32.25 22.81 18.77
N GLY A 209 -33.52 22.76 19.19
CA GLY A 209 -34.39 23.93 19.09
C GLY A 209 -35.91 23.74 19.23
N TRP A 210 -36.40 23.88 20.47
CA TRP A 210 -37.62 24.59 20.91
C TRP A 210 -39.02 24.30 20.31
N VAL A 211 -39.87 23.78 21.20
CA VAL A 211 -41.33 23.96 21.42
C VAL A 211 -42.16 24.74 20.37
N ARG A 212 -43.20 24.10 19.81
CA ARG A 212 -44.50 24.75 19.58
C ARG A 212 -45.67 23.85 20.00
N ARG A 213 -46.59 24.53 20.67
CA ARG A 213 -47.87 24.18 21.29
C ARG A 213 -48.86 23.55 20.29
N MET A 214 -49.79 22.76 20.86
CA MET A 214 -50.99 22.13 20.32
C MET A 214 -51.66 22.84 19.13
N ASP A 215 -52.21 22.04 18.20
CA ASP A 215 -53.57 22.22 17.69
C ASP A 215 -54.24 20.84 17.56
N VAL A 216 -55.52 20.83 17.93
CA VAL A 216 -56.47 19.72 18.11
C VAL A 216 -57.23 19.45 16.78
N ASP A 217 -57.95 18.32 16.73
CA ASP A 217 -58.84 17.75 15.70
C ASP A 217 -58.13 16.76 14.76
N SER A 218 -58.48 15.46 14.68
CA SER A 218 -59.83 14.92 14.46
C SER A 218 -59.90 13.43 14.85
N GLU A 219 -60.91 13.07 15.64
CA GLU A 219 -61.86 11.92 15.57
C GLU A 219 -61.38 10.48 15.24
N ASP A 220 -61.90 9.57 16.08
CA ASP A 220 -62.25 8.15 15.88
C ASP A 220 -61.14 7.08 15.79
N ASP A 221 -60.95 6.31 16.87
CA ASP A 221 -61.66 5.03 17.08
C ASP A 221 -61.21 4.36 18.39
N ASP A 222 -62.20 3.81 19.08
CA ASP A 222 -62.18 3.13 20.37
C ASP A 222 -61.21 1.93 20.42
N ASP A 223 -60.53 1.75 21.56
CA ASP A 223 -60.57 0.52 22.38
C ASP A 223 -59.51 0.59 23.49
N GLU A 224 -60.01 0.88 24.70
CA GLU A 224 -59.36 0.62 25.98
C GLU A 224 -59.41 -0.90 26.26
N PRO A 225 -58.40 -1.47 26.93
CA PRO A 225 -58.67 -1.75 28.34
C PRO A 225 -57.49 -1.47 29.27
N ASP A 226 -57.83 -0.88 30.41
CA ASP A 226 -57.14 -0.98 31.69
C ASP A 226 -56.55 -2.38 31.95
N LEU A 227 -55.30 -2.46 32.44
CA LEU A 227 -55.03 -2.94 33.82
C LEU A 227 -53.53 -3.11 34.15
N LEU A 228 -53.14 -2.40 35.22
CA LEU A 228 -52.20 -2.73 36.31
C LEU A 228 -50.68 -2.85 36.07
N ASP A 229 -50.00 -1.75 36.46
CA ASP A 229 -49.11 -1.66 37.63
C ASP A 229 -48.56 -2.97 38.24
N TYR A 230 -47.24 -3.16 38.13
CA TYR A 230 -46.44 -3.57 39.29
C TYR A 230 -44.98 -3.14 39.14
N TYR A 231 -44.59 -2.14 39.92
CA TYR A 231 -43.19 -1.90 40.29
C TYR A 231 -42.66 -3.04 41.17
N HIS A 232 -41.47 -3.59 40.85
CA HIS A 232 -40.34 -3.65 41.78
C HIS A 232 -39.08 -4.24 41.11
N GLU A 233 -38.06 -3.41 40.92
CA GLU A 233 -36.65 -3.81 41.13
C GLU A 233 -36.44 -4.01 42.65
N PRO A 234 -35.63 -4.96 43.14
CA PRO A 234 -34.23 -4.58 43.33
C PRO A 234 -33.19 -5.72 43.19
N GLU A 235 -32.04 -5.31 42.67
CA GLU A 235 -30.69 -5.51 43.20
C GLU A 235 -30.34 -6.70 44.12
N SER A 236 -29.29 -7.39 43.68
CA SER A 236 -28.04 -7.65 44.42
C SER A 236 -27.99 -8.71 45.52
N GLY A 237 -27.04 -9.64 45.35
CA GLY A 237 -26.21 -10.14 46.45
C GLY A 237 -26.15 -11.65 46.67
N GLY A 238 -24.97 -12.23 46.37
CA GLY A 238 -24.27 -13.04 47.38
C GLY A 238 -24.35 -14.57 47.31
N LEU A 239 -23.23 -15.16 46.84
CA LEU A 239 -22.49 -16.30 47.43
C LEU A 239 -23.19 -17.65 47.69
N ALA A 240 -22.68 -18.71 47.07
CA ALA A 240 -22.43 -19.97 47.78
C ALA A 240 -21.38 -20.85 47.06
N LEU A 241 -20.53 -21.45 47.89
CA LEU A 241 -19.35 -22.25 47.63
C LEU A 241 -19.72 -23.69 47.22
N SER A 242 -18.89 -24.32 46.39
CA SER A 242 -18.44 -25.73 46.50
C SER A 242 -17.48 -25.97 45.32
N GLY A 243 -16.19 -26.26 45.45
CA GLY A 243 -15.57 -27.21 46.36
C GLY A 243 -15.37 -28.54 45.63
N THR A 244 -14.23 -28.75 44.96
CA THR A 244 -13.42 -29.99 45.06
C THR A 244 -12.08 -29.85 44.36
N LEU A 245 -11.06 -30.24 45.12
CA LEU A 245 -9.63 -30.29 44.86
C LEU A 245 -9.27 -31.70 44.35
N THR A 246 -8.48 -31.82 43.28
CA THR A 246 -7.60 -32.98 43.08
C THR A 246 -6.32 -32.55 42.37
N LEU A 247 -5.23 -32.55 43.14
CA LEU A 247 -3.83 -32.54 42.73
C LEU A 247 -3.41 -33.96 42.35
N LEU A 248 -2.72 -34.15 41.23
CA LEU A 248 -1.67 -35.17 41.11
C LEU A 248 -0.58 -34.70 40.12
N LEU A 249 0.66 -34.70 40.62
CA LEU A 249 1.92 -34.42 39.94
C LEU A 249 2.41 -35.69 39.22
N ALA A 250 3.08 -35.54 38.08
CA ALA A 250 4.32 -36.28 37.78
C ALA A 250 4.99 -35.73 36.50
N SER A 251 6.24 -35.29 36.68
CA SER A 251 7.21 -35.05 35.61
C SER A 251 7.80 -36.37 35.12
N THR A 252 8.02 -36.51 33.81
CA THR A 252 9.12 -37.32 33.26
C THR A 252 9.77 -36.58 32.09
N ARG A 253 11.08 -36.37 32.23
CA ARG A 253 12.01 -36.06 31.14
C ARG A 253 12.19 -37.31 30.28
N VAL A 254 12.29 -37.13 28.97
CA VAL A 254 13.01 -38.05 28.07
C VAL A 254 13.89 -37.20 27.15
N ASP A 255 15.18 -37.27 27.41
CA ASP A 255 16.26 -37.00 26.47
C ASP A 255 16.32 -38.14 25.45
N THR A 256 16.57 -37.84 24.18
CA THR A 256 17.38 -38.72 23.32
C THR A 256 17.99 -37.97 22.14
N SER A 257 19.27 -38.29 21.97
CA SER A 257 20.31 -37.73 21.14
C SER A 257 20.22 -38.01 19.62
N GLY A 258 20.87 -37.15 18.83
CA GLY A 258 21.92 -37.64 17.92
C GLY A 258 21.78 -37.29 16.43
N GLY A 259 22.77 -36.57 15.87
CA GLY A 259 22.95 -36.47 14.42
C GLY A 259 23.84 -35.32 13.96
N ARG A 260 25.16 -35.54 13.96
CA ARG A 260 26.24 -34.64 13.51
C ARG A 260 26.51 -34.84 12.01
N SER A 261 26.61 -33.77 11.23
CA SER A 261 27.41 -33.67 10.00
C SER A 261 27.42 -32.19 9.58
N GLY A 262 28.52 -31.49 9.32
CA GLY A 262 29.76 -31.92 8.70
C GLY A 262 29.89 -31.24 7.32
N SER A 263 30.42 -30.01 7.34
CA SER A 263 31.16 -29.28 6.28
C SER A 263 30.77 -29.42 4.80
N ARG A 264 30.58 -28.26 4.14
CA ARG A 264 31.21 -28.03 2.83
C ARG A 264 31.52 -26.55 2.60
N ALA A 265 32.81 -26.27 2.59
CA ALA A 265 33.41 -25.09 1.99
C ALA A 265 33.36 -25.21 0.46
N CYS A 266 33.09 -24.10 -0.22
CA CYS A 266 33.57 -23.84 -1.57
C CYS A 266 34.07 -22.39 -1.58
N GLY A 267 35.39 -22.26 -1.65
CA GLY A 267 36.06 -21.00 -1.93
C GLY A 267 36.26 -20.79 -3.43
N ASN A 268 36.50 -19.51 -3.73
CA ASN A 268 37.21 -18.93 -4.86
C ASN A 268 36.56 -18.93 -6.25
N GLY A 269 36.10 -17.73 -6.64
CA GLY A 269 36.04 -17.23 -8.00
C GLY A 269 36.43 -15.76 -8.02
N LEU A 270 37.52 -15.44 -8.71
CA LEU A 270 38.20 -14.15 -8.85
C LEU A 270 37.28 -12.99 -9.27
N CYS A 271 37.50 -11.81 -8.71
CA CYS A 271 37.39 -10.53 -9.40
C CYS A 271 38.59 -9.67 -9.00
N ASP A 272 39.54 -9.59 -9.93
CA ASP A 272 40.75 -8.78 -9.88
C ASP A 272 40.43 -7.34 -10.33
N GLY A 273 41.10 -6.36 -9.71
CA GLY A 273 41.68 -5.21 -10.44
C GLY A 273 40.87 -3.92 -10.64
N GLN A 274 41.44 -2.85 -10.03
CA GLN A 274 41.46 -1.43 -10.43
C GLN A 274 40.21 -0.58 -10.11
N GLY A 275 40.22 0.44 -9.25
CA GLY A 275 41.29 1.28 -8.72
C GLY A 275 41.18 2.68 -9.30
N GLU A 276 40.77 3.68 -8.52
CA GLU A 276 41.29 5.06 -8.61
C GLU A 276 40.93 5.89 -7.36
N ASN A 277 41.95 6.56 -6.83
CA ASN A 277 42.00 7.30 -5.57
C ASN A 277 41.47 8.73 -5.73
N GLY A 278 40.56 9.15 -4.85
CA GLY A 278 40.23 10.57 -4.63
C GLY A 278 40.96 11.11 -3.41
N LYS A 279 42.03 11.88 -3.64
CA LYS A 279 42.86 12.53 -2.62
C LYS A 279 42.17 13.82 -2.14
N ILE A 280 41.93 13.89 -0.83
CA ILE A 280 41.54 15.10 -0.10
C ILE A 280 42.80 15.94 0.13
N THR A 281 42.76 17.20 -0.28
CA THR A 281 43.73 18.22 0.14
C THR A 281 42.99 19.32 0.87
N ASP A 282 43.25 19.41 2.17
CA ASP A 282 42.97 20.57 3.01
C ASP A 282 43.97 21.69 2.67
N ASP A 283 43.48 22.85 2.24
CA ASP A 283 44.25 24.09 2.22
C ASP A 283 43.99 24.86 3.53
N LYS A 284 45.06 25.05 4.30
CA LYS A 284 45.11 25.93 5.45
C LYS A 284 46.38 26.77 5.31
N ASN A 285 46.16 28.09 5.35
CA ASN A 285 47.11 29.21 5.34
C ASN A 285 47.28 29.95 4.00
#